data_AF-A0A9E6FFN1-F1
#
_entry.id   AF-A0A9E6FFN1-F1
#
_cell.length_a   1.000
_cell.length_b   1.000
_cell.length_c   1.000
_cell.angle_alpha   90.00
_cell.angle_beta   90.00
_cell.angle_gamma   90.00
#
_symmetry.space_group_name_H-M   'P 1'
#
loop_
_entity.id
_entity.type
_entity.pdbx_description
1 polymer ?
#
loop_
_entity_poly.entity_id
_entity_poly.type
_entity_poly.pdbx_seq_one_letter_code
_entity_poly.pdbx_strand_id
1 'polypeptide(L)'
;MMFDKISSFEMLLKSFYKARKGKRDRISVAEYEYFIESNILKLRQLLLSGEYYPQPYTNFTIFEPKTRRISAPAFKDRIIQHSLVAQIEPIFEKKFIFDSYACRKYKGTHFGASRIKKFLMAARCIYGKERELYVLQCDRVL
;
A
#
# COMPACT_ATOMS: atom_id res chain seq x y z
N MET A 1 -0.21 17.89 -16.30
CA MET A 1 0.83 17.56 -15.29
C MET A 1 0.34 16.41 -14.39
N MET A 2 1.21 15.83 -13.55
CA MET A 2 0.85 14.66 -12.69
C MET A 2 -0.29 14.97 -11.72
N PHE A 3 -0.33 16.19 -11.19
CA PHE A 3 -1.39 16.66 -10.29
C PHE A 3 -2.78 16.56 -10.94
N ASP A 4 -2.92 16.99 -12.19
CA ASP A 4 -4.20 16.94 -12.92
C ASP A 4 -4.74 15.51 -13.05
N LYS A 5 -3.84 14.52 -13.15
CA LYS A 5 -4.23 13.10 -13.16
C LYS A 5 -4.70 12.64 -11.80
N ILE A 6 -4.09 13.12 -10.71
CA ILE A 6 -4.47 12.77 -9.33
C ILE A 6 -5.83 13.37 -8.97
N SER A 7 -6.07 14.62 -9.38
CA SER A 7 -7.29 15.37 -9.07
C SER A 7 -8.43 15.14 -10.08
N SER A 8 -8.22 14.36 -11.14
CA SER A 8 -9.27 14.06 -12.10
C SER A 8 -10.42 13.27 -11.45
N PHE A 9 -11.65 13.59 -11.83
CA PHE A 9 -12.85 12.90 -11.31
C PHE A 9 -12.76 11.38 -11.51
N GLU A 10 -12.36 10.96 -12.71
CA GLU A 10 -12.21 9.55 -13.06
C GLU A 10 -11.19 8.83 -12.16
N MET A 11 -10.03 9.46 -11.89
CA MET A 11 -9.00 8.86 -11.04
C MET A 11 -9.43 8.81 -9.58
N LEU A 12 -10.07 9.85 -9.07
CA LEU A 12 -10.60 9.88 -7.71
C LEU A 12 -11.69 8.82 -7.53
N LEU A 13 -12.58 8.64 -8.50
CA LEU A 13 -13.61 7.61 -8.49
C LEU A 13 -13.00 6.19 -8.52
N LYS A 14 -12.03 5.95 -9.41
CA LYS A 14 -11.26 4.68 -9.44
C LYS A 14 -10.57 4.41 -8.10
N SER A 15 -10.02 5.45 -7.48
CA SER A 15 -9.33 5.38 -6.20
C SER A 15 -10.28 5.11 -5.04
N PHE A 16 -11.49 5.65 -5.09
CA PHE A 16 -12.57 5.32 -4.15
C PHE A 16 -12.89 3.83 -4.18
N TYR A 17 -13.09 3.24 -5.36
CA TYR A 17 -13.39 1.81 -5.46
C TYR A 17 -12.24 0.93 -4.93
N LYS A 18 -10.98 1.37 -5.10
CA LYS A 18 -9.83 0.72 -4.47
C LYS A 18 -9.85 0.86 -2.95
N ALA A 19 -10.10 2.05 -2.43
CA ALA A 19 -10.13 2.34 -0.99
C ALA A 19 -11.25 1.58 -0.26
N ARG A 20 -12.40 1.44 -0.91
CA ARG A 20 -13.62 0.78 -0.43
C ARG A 20 -13.50 -0.74 -0.41
N LYS A 21 -12.67 -1.34 -1.28
CA LYS A 21 -12.64 -2.79 -1.50
C LYS A 21 -12.51 -3.55 -0.17
N GLY A 22 -13.48 -4.43 0.10
CA GLY A 22 -13.52 -5.26 1.32
C GLY A 22 -13.87 -4.51 2.63
N LYS A 23 -14.34 -3.26 2.54
CA LYS A 23 -14.63 -2.39 3.71
C LYS A 23 -15.99 -1.69 3.63
N ARG A 24 -16.90 -2.18 2.79
CA ARG A 24 -18.21 -1.56 2.52
C ARG A 24 -19.11 -1.55 3.77
N ASP A 25 -18.92 -2.52 4.65
CA ASP A 25 -19.62 -2.69 5.94
C ASP A 25 -19.30 -1.60 6.97
N ARG A 26 -18.22 -0.84 6.78
CA ARG A 26 -17.84 0.24 7.69
C ARG A 26 -18.75 1.46 7.47
N ILE A 27 -19.37 1.95 8.53
CA ILE A 27 -20.30 3.10 8.50
C ILE A 27 -19.69 4.29 7.72
N SER A 28 -18.48 4.72 8.09
CA SER A 28 -17.77 5.81 7.39
C SER A 28 -17.56 5.60 5.88
N VAL A 29 -17.53 4.35 5.41
CA VAL A 29 -17.40 4.00 3.99
C VAL A 29 -18.78 3.98 3.33
N ALA A 30 -19.77 3.39 4.00
CA ALA A 30 -21.15 3.34 3.51
C ALA A 30 -21.78 4.73 3.36
N GLU A 31 -21.61 5.60 4.36
CA GLU A 31 -22.07 7.00 4.31
C GLU A 31 -21.39 7.78 3.17
N TYR A 32 -20.09 7.57 2.97
CA TYR A 32 -19.36 8.21 1.88
C TYR A 32 -19.83 7.70 0.51
N GLU A 33 -20.09 6.39 0.40
CA GLU A 33 -20.60 5.75 -0.82
C GLU A 33 -22.01 6.24 -1.17
N TYR A 34 -22.88 6.45 -0.18
CA TYR A 34 -24.25 6.90 -0.40
C TYR A 34 -24.29 8.24 -1.16
N PHE A 35 -23.37 9.16 -0.87
CA PHE A 35 -23.20 10.44 -1.58
C PHE A 35 -21.95 10.47 -2.45
N ILE A 36 -21.60 9.35 -3.10
CA ILE A 36 -20.32 9.19 -3.82
C ILE A 36 -20.00 10.33 -4.80
N GLU A 37 -20.94 10.70 -5.67
CA GLU A 37 -20.71 11.70 -6.71
C GLU A 37 -20.40 13.07 -6.11
N SER A 38 -21.29 13.56 -5.23
CA SER A 38 -21.13 14.82 -4.52
C SER A 38 -19.83 14.85 -3.70
N ASN A 39 -19.51 13.76 -3.01
CA ASN A 39 -18.29 13.65 -2.22
C ASN A 39 -17.02 13.71 -3.09
N ILE A 40 -17.00 13.02 -4.24
CA ILE A 40 -15.85 13.03 -5.15
C ILE A 40 -15.70 14.41 -5.83
N LEU A 41 -16.79 15.04 -6.25
CA LEU A 41 -16.75 16.39 -6.82
C LEU A 41 -16.24 17.42 -5.80
N LYS A 42 -16.72 17.36 -4.56
CA LYS A 42 -16.24 18.20 -3.46
C LYS A 42 -14.76 17.97 -3.18
N LEU A 43 -14.32 16.72 -3.12
CA LEU A 43 -12.91 16.36 -2.90
C LEU A 43 -12.01 16.91 -4.02
N ARG A 44 -12.47 16.78 -5.28
CA ARG A 44 -11.79 17.37 -6.43
C ARG A 44 -11.69 18.88 -6.33
N GLN A 45 -12.78 19.56 -5.97
CA GLN A 45 -12.77 21.02 -5.82
C GLN A 45 -11.75 21.46 -4.77
N LEU A 46 -11.73 20.81 -3.59
CA LEU A 46 -10.74 21.09 -2.54
C LEU A 46 -9.30 20.88 -3.00
N LEU A 47 -9.04 19.86 -3.81
CA LEU A 47 -7.71 19.65 -4.38
C LEU A 47 -7.34 20.78 -5.34
N LEU A 48 -8.24 21.14 -6.26
CA LEU A 48 -7.98 22.18 -7.26
C LEU A 48 -7.88 23.59 -6.67
N SER A 49 -8.60 23.89 -5.59
CA SER A 49 -8.48 25.16 -4.87
C SER A 49 -7.24 25.23 -3.97
N GLY A 50 -6.57 24.09 -3.72
CA GLY A 50 -5.46 24.03 -2.77
C GLY A 50 -5.90 24.04 -1.30
N GLU A 51 -7.19 23.88 -1.02
CA GLU A 51 -7.79 23.91 0.33
C GLU A 51 -7.91 22.50 0.95
N TYR A 52 -7.42 21.47 0.27
CA TYR A 52 -7.37 20.14 0.83
C TYR A 52 -6.32 20.03 1.94
N TYR A 53 -6.77 19.67 3.14
CA TYR A 53 -5.92 19.29 4.27
C TYR A 53 -6.30 17.88 4.78
N PRO A 54 -5.31 16.96 4.93
CA PRO A 54 -5.53 15.65 5.52
C PRO A 54 -6.12 15.76 6.93
N GLN A 55 -6.97 14.80 7.30
CA GLN A 55 -7.54 14.76 8.64
C GLN A 55 -6.56 14.11 9.64
N PRO A 56 -6.73 14.39 10.95
CA PRO A 56 -6.03 13.65 11.98
C PRO A 56 -6.25 12.14 11.85
N TYR A 57 -5.20 11.37 12.12
CA TYR A 57 -5.27 9.91 12.09
C TYR A 57 -6.05 9.39 13.30
N THR A 58 -6.93 8.42 13.08
CA THR A 58 -7.52 7.64 14.17
C THR A 58 -6.49 6.63 14.64
N ASN A 59 -6.11 6.72 15.91
CA ASN A 59 -5.15 5.80 16.53
C ASN A 59 -5.89 4.72 17.32
N PHE A 60 -5.51 3.46 17.12
CA PHE A 60 -5.99 2.34 17.93
C PHE A 60 -4.91 1.27 18.04
N THR A 61 -4.97 0.47 19.10
CA THR A 61 -4.01 -0.59 19.35
C THR A 61 -4.63 -1.94 19.03
N ILE A 62 -3.92 -2.79 18.30
CA ILE A 62 -4.30 -4.18 18.06
C ILE A 62 -3.18 -5.12 18.54
N PHE A 63 -3.52 -6.39 18.68
CA PHE A 63 -2.58 -7.44 19.04
C PHE A 63 -2.62 -8.56 17.98
N GLU A 64 -1.54 -8.77 17.22
CA GLU A 64 -1.41 -9.90 16.28
C GLU A 64 0.05 -10.08 15.79
N PRO A 65 0.79 -11.13 16.20
CA PRO A 65 0.95 -11.68 17.56
C PRO A 65 1.71 -10.75 18.53
N LYS A 66 2.00 -9.51 18.09
CA LYS A 66 2.66 -8.45 18.88
C LYS A 66 1.73 -7.23 18.90
N THR A 67 1.74 -6.48 20.01
CA THR A 67 1.01 -5.22 20.13
C THR A 67 1.53 -4.20 19.12
N ARG A 68 0.63 -3.60 18.34
CA ARG A 68 0.94 -2.53 17.38
C ARG A 68 -0.06 -1.41 17.50
N ARG A 69 0.43 -0.18 17.63
CA ARG A 69 -0.38 1.02 17.46
C ARG A 69 -0.58 1.26 15.97
N ILE A 70 -1.83 1.21 15.52
CA ILE A 70 -2.22 1.52 14.15
C ILE A 70 -2.73 2.95 14.10
N SER A 71 -2.23 3.70 13.11
CA SER A 71 -2.75 5.01 12.73
C SER A 71 -3.51 4.85 11.43
N ALA A 72 -4.84 4.91 11.48
CA ALA A 72 -5.69 4.83 10.30
C ALA A 72 -6.06 6.23 9.79
N PRO A 73 -5.80 6.55 8.51
CA PRO A 73 -6.27 7.79 7.90
C PRO A 73 -7.78 7.77 7.70
N ALA A 74 -8.40 8.95 7.65
CA ALA A 74 -9.80 9.11 7.31
C ALA A 74 -10.09 8.54 5.91
N PHE A 75 -11.34 8.11 5.66
CA PHE A 75 -11.65 7.43 4.41
C PHE A 75 -11.41 8.30 3.17
N LYS A 76 -11.75 9.60 3.21
CA LYS A 76 -11.48 10.54 2.11
C LYS A 76 -9.97 10.65 1.79
N ASP A 77 -9.13 10.62 2.82
CA ASP A 77 -7.68 10.75 2.65
C ASP A 77 -7.10 9.48 2.01
N ARG A 78 -7.68 8.30 2.31
CA ARG A 78 -7.33 7.04 1.62
C ARG A 78 -7.59 7.11 0.12
N ILE A 79 -8.66 7.79 -0.31
CA ILE A 79 -8.97 7.98 -1.74
C ILE A 79 -7.83 8.75 -2.42
N ILE A 80 -7.36 9.83 -1.79
CA ILE A 80 -6.25 10.64 -2.31
C ILE A 80 -4.94 9.84 -2.31
N GLN A 81 -4.65 9.11 -1.23
CA GLN A 81 -3.48 8.23 -1.17
C GLN A 81 -3.50 7.19 -2.31
N HIS A 82 -4.65 6.56 -2.58
CA HIS A 82 -4.78 5.63 -3.72
C HIS A 82 -4.59 6.32 -5.08
N SER A 83 -5.08 7.55 -5.23
CA SER A 83 -4.91 8.34 -6.45
C SER A 83 -3.45 8.72 -6.69
N LEU A 84 -2.75 9.16 -5.63
CA LEU A 84 -1.32 9.44 -5.64
C LEU A 84 -0.51 8.19 -5.98
N VAL A 85 -0.75 7.08 -5.26
CA VAL A 85 -0.07 5.80 -5.48
C VAL A 85 -0.24 5.32 -6.92
N ALA A 86 -1.42 5.50 -7.52
CA ALA A 86 -1.64 5.12 -8.92
C ALA A 86 -0.70 5.85 -9.91
N GLN A 87 -0.23 7.06 -9.58
CA GLN A 87 0.71 7.81 -10.42
C GLN A 87 2.17 7.51 -10.09
N ILE A 88 2.52 7.36 -8.81
CA ILE A 88 3.91 7.15 -8.39
C ILE A 88 4.37 5.69 -8.52
N GLU A 89 3.48 4.72 -8.31
CA GLU A 89 3.83 3.29 -8.30
C GLU A 89 4.56 2.87 -9.59
N PRO A 90 4.12 3.21 -10.82
CA PRO A 90 4.84 2.84 -12.05
C PRO A 90 6.25 3.45 -12.18
N ILE A 91 6.49 4.58 -11.51
CA ILE A 91 7.80 5.26 -11.55
C ILE A 91 8.78 4.54 -10.62
N PHE A 92 8.33 4.20 -9.41
CA PHE A 92 9.15 3.48 -8.43
C PHE A 92 9.35 2.01 -8.77
N GLU A 93 8.35 1.36 -9.36
CA GLU A 93 8.43 -0.06 -9.73
C GLU A 93 9.59 -0.35 -10.69
N LYS A 94 9.90 0.59 -11.59
CA LYS A 94 11.05 0.52 -12.51
C LYS A 94 12.42 0.65 -11.81
N LYS A 95 12.46 1.22 -10.61
CA LYS A 95 13.70 1.50 -9.86
C LYS A 95 13.96 0.50 -8.74
N PHE A 96 12.95 -0.21 -8.27
CA PHE A 96 13.13 -1.17 -7.19
C PHE A 96 13.99 -2.37 -7.61
N ILE A 97 14.90 -2.77 -6.73
CA ILE A 97 15.65 -4.01 -6.90
C ILE A 97 14.72 -5.23 -7.03
N PHE A 98 15.20 -6.25 -7.74
CA PHE A 98 14.42 -7.45 -8.00
C PHE A 98 14.05 -8.20 -6.71
N ASP A 99 14.96 -8.25 -5.73
CA ASP A 99 14.78 -9.00 -4.48
C ASP A 99 14.09 -8.19 -3.36
N SER A 100 13.38 -7.13 -3.73
CA SER A 100 12.38 -6.47 -2.87
C SER A 100 10.99 -7.01 -3.18
N TYR A 101 10.28 -7.51 -2.17
CA TYR A 101 9.04 -8.28 -2.37
C TYR A 101 7.78 -7.68 -1.72
N ALA A 102 7.93 -6.89 -0.65
CA ALA A 102 6.80 -6.40 0.14
C ALA A 102 5.95 -5.39 -0.65
N CYS A 103 4.61 -5.48 -0.52
CA CYS A 103 3.64 -4.53 -1.07
C CYS A 103 3.78 -4.22 -2.58
N ARG A 104 4.30 -5.16 -3.38
CA ARG A 104 4.49 -5.01 -4.83
C ARG A 104 3.62 -5.98 -5.61
N LYS A 105 3.12 -5.53 -6.77
CA LYS A 105 2.30 -6.37 -7.66
C LYS A 105 3.10 -7.58 -8.13
N TYR A 106 2.44 -8.73 -8.17
CA TYR A 106 3.04 -10.03 -8.55
C TYR A 106 4.21 -10.48 -7.65
N LYS A 107 4.45 -9.78 -6.54
CA LYS A 107 5.40 -10.14 -5.50
C LYS A 107 4.67 -10.39 -4.18
N GLY A 108 5.41 -10.94 -3.22
CA GLY A 108 4.89 -11.22 -1.90
C GLY A 108 5.68 -12.33 -1.21
N THR A 109 5.13 -12.81 -0.10
CA THR A 109 5.81 -13.78 0.78
C THR A 109 6.18 -15.07 0.05
N HIS A 110 5.27 -15.62 -0.77
CA HIS A 110 5.54 -16.84 -1.52
C HIS A 110 6.66 -16.68 -2.55
N PHE A 111 6.71 -15.53 -3.22
CA PHE A 111 7.78 -15.23 -4.17
C PHE A 111 9.13 -15.13 -3.46
N GLY A 112 9.18 -14.41 -2.32
CA GLY A 112 10.38 -14.31 -1.49
C GLY A 112 10.86 -15.66 -0.97
N ALA A 113 9.95 -16.49 -0.44
CA ALA A 113 10.28 -17.85 0.02
C ALA A 113 10.84 -18.72 -1.11
N SER A 114 10.25 -18.62 -2.31
CA SER A 114 10.73 -19.34 -3.49
C SER A 114 12.13 -18.87 -3.93
N ARG A 115 12.43 -17.56 -3.82
CA ARG A 115 13.76 -17.00 -4.10
C ARG A 115 14.80 -17.50 -3.10
N ILE A 116 14.49 -17.49 -1.80
CA ILE A 116 15.36 -18.03 -0.75
C ILE A 116 15.67 -19.51 -1.02
N LYS A 117 14.65 -20.33 -1.33
CA LYS A 117 14.85 -21.75 -1.67
C LYS A 117 15.83 -21.92 -2.83
N LYS A 118 15.71 -21.11 -3.90
CA LYS A 118 16.64 -21.16 -5.03
C LYS A 118 18.08 -20.83 -4.61
N PHE A 119 18.28 -19.81 -3.79
CA PHE A 119 19.62 -19.46 -3.29
C PHE A 119 20.23 -20.56 -2.43
N LEU A 120 19.43 -21.17 -1.53
CA LEU A 120 19.88 -22.29 -0.70
C LEU A 120 20.24 -23.52 -1.53
N MET A 121 19.43 -23.84 -2.56
CA MET A 121 19.72 -24.95 -3.47
C MET A 121 21.00 -24.71 -4.27
N ALA A 122 21.19 -23.50 -4.80
CA ALA A 122 22.42 -23.14 -5.52
C ALA A 122 23.65 -23.25 -4.60
N ALA A 123 23.57 -22.74 -3.37
CA ALA A 123 24.65 -22.87 -2.38
C ALA A 123 24.95 -24.35 -2.07
N ARG A 124 23.94 -25.20 -1.92
CA ARG A 124 24.13 -26.66 -1.72
C ARG A 124 24.83 -27.33 -2.90
N CYS A 125 24.54 -26.93 -4.13
CA CYS A 125 25.22 -27.47 -5.31
C CYS A 125 26.70 -27.07 -5.36
N ILE A 126 27.05 -25.87 -4.91
CA ILE A 126 28.42 -25.34 -4.96
C ILE A 126 29.27 -25.87 -3.80
N TYR A 127 28.74 -25.87 -2.57
CA TYR A 127 29.51 -26.16 -1.36
C TYR A 127 29.31 -27.58 -0.80
N GLY A 128 28.41 -28.36 -1.39
CA GLY A 128 28.11 -29.72 -0.95
C GLY A 128 27.10 -29.79 0.20
N LYS A 129 26.64 -31.02 0.48
CA LYS A 129 25.64 -31.28 1.54
C LYS A 129 26.23 -31.33 2.95
N GLU A 130 27.54 -31.57 3.07
CA GLU A 130 28.19 -31.76 4.37
C GLU A 130 28.56 -30.45 5.07
N ARG A 131 28.66 -29.36 4.31
CA ARG A 131 28.94 -28.04 4.90
C ARG A 131 27.68 -27.39 5.45
N GLU A 132 27.82 -26.73 6.59
CA GLU A 132 26.79 -25.87 7.16
C GLU A 132 26.57 -24.65 6.28
N LEU A 133 25.31 -24.23 6.13
CA LEU A 133 24.93 -23.00 5.45
C LEU A 133 24.38 -22.03 6.48
N TYR A 134 24.87 -20.79 6.44
CA TYR A 134 24.43 -19.74 7.34
C TYR A 134 23.58 -18.71 6.59
N VAL A 135 22.61 -18.13 7.30
CA VAL A 135 21.77 -17.03 6.81
C VAL A 135 21.88 -15.88 7.79
N LEU A 136 22.19 -14.69 7.28
CA LEU A 136 22.17 -13.47 8.09
C LEU A 136 20.75 -12.91 8.12
N GLN A 137 20.11 -13.00 9.28
CA GLN A 137 18.82 -12.36 9.51
C GLN A 137 19.03 -10.94 10.03
N CYS A 138 18.57 -9.95 9.26
CA CYS A 138 18.59 -8.55 9.65
C CYS A 138 17.15 -8.08 9.90
N ASP A 139 16.91 -7.45 11.04
CA ASP A 139 15.66 -6.71 11.32
C ASP A 139 16.02 -5.33 11.88
N ARG A 140 15.18 -4.33 11.60
CA ARG A 140 15.38 -2.99 12.14
C ARG A 140 14.63 -2.89 13.46
N VAL A 141 15.37 -2.76 14.56
CA VAL A 141 14.77 -2.41 15.85
C VAL A 141 14.37 -0.93 15.78
N LEU A 142 13.07 -0.67 15.81
CA LEU A 142 12.48 0.67 16.02
C LEU A 142 12.00 0.78 17.46
#